data_AF-A0A0C2FEN2-F1
#
_entry.id   AF-A0A0C2FEN2-F1
#
_cell.length_a   1.000
_cell.length_b   1.000
_cell.length_c   1.000
_cell.angle_alpha   90.00
_cell.angle_beta   90.00
_cell.angle_gamma   90.00
#
_symmetry.space_group_name_H-M   'P 1'
#
loop_
_entity.id
_entity.type
_entity.pdbx_description
1 polymer ?
#
loop_
_entity_poly.entity_id
_entity_poly.type
_entity_poly.pdbx_seq_one_letter_code
_entity_poly.pdbx_strand_id
1 'polypeptide(L)'
;MTPTDDTHDNRLELALSGFNGAVVRYREEVSKHDGTDVGALVPVTEALWWAISVDEEYRKEYADWYKSRRDQDRDGRLMLGVRYARNRCGHQRAIAINRHNGMAWPAHWPSRWGAVTWKQELPPADNPNQEHGKDVYWEHLAGRDVGNTLVAVENWFARFGKRVAA
;
A
#
# COMPACT_ATOMS: atom_id res chain seq x y z
N MET A 1 -9.97 -6.74 36.15
CA MET A 1 -10.62 -6.55 34.84
C MET A 1 -9.57 -5.93 33.93
N THR A 2 -8.89 -6.75 33.15
CA THR A 2 -7.73 -6.35 32.32
C THR A 2 -8.25 -5.76 31.01
N PRO A 3 -8.08 -4.46 30.72
CA PRO A 3 -8.66 -3.81 29.53
C PRO A 3 -7.90 -4.09 28.22
N THR A 4 -7.10 -5.15 28.14
CA THR A 4 -5.98 -5.24 27.19
C THR A 4 -6.28 -6.02 25.91
N ASP A 5 -7.28 -6.90 25.86
CA ASP A 5 -7.60 -7.67 24.64
C ASP A 5 -8.55 -6.89 23.71
N ASP A 6 -9.72 -6.49 24.21
CA ASP A 6 -10.75 -5.84 23.39
C ASP A 6 -10.27 -4.55 22.70
N THR A 7 -9.35 -3.79 23.32
CA THR A 7 -8.87 -2.53 22.73
C THR A 7 -7.84 -2.73 21.61
N HIS A 8 -7.16 -3.87 21.57
CA HIS A 8 -6.20 -4.18 20.51
C HIS A 8 -6.89 -4.70 19.26
N ASP A 9 -7.83 -5.64 19.41
CA ASP A 9 -8.63 -6.17 18.29
C ASP A 9 -9.40 -5.06 17.57
N ASN A 10 -10.00 -4.14 18.34
CA ASN A 10 -10.71 -2.98 17.79
C ASN A 10 -9.80 -2.03 16.97
N ARG A 11 -8.51 -1.92 17.32
CA ARG A 11 -7.56 -1.05 16.58
C ARG A 11 -7.13 -1.68 15.26
N LEU A 12 -6.87 -2.99 15.26
CA LEU A 12 -6.52 -3.72 14.05
C LEU A 12 -7.71 -3.77 13.09
N GLU A 13 -8.91 -4.04 13.59
CA GLU A 13 -10.14 -4.03 12.80
C GLU A 13 -10.40 -2.65 12.17
N LEU A 14 -10.21 -1.58 12.94
CA LEU A 14 -10.30 -0.21 12.44
C LEU A 14 -9.29 0.03 11.30
N ALA A 15 -8.03 -0.38 11.48
CA ALA A 15 -6.99 -0.17 10.48
C ALA A 15 -7.24 -0.96 9.18
N LEU A 16 -7.69 -2.20 9.29
CA LEU A 16 -8.10 -3.02 8.15
C LEU A 16 -9.32 -2.43 7.42
N SER A 17 -10.31 -1.96 8.18
CA SER A 17 -11.49 -1.28 7.62
C SER A 17 -11.12 0.02 6.91
N GLY A 18 -10.21 0.80 7.50
CA GLY A 18 -9.67 2.02 6.90
C GLY A 18 -8.93 1.74 5.59
N PHE A 19 -8.10 0.70 5.56
CA PHE A 19 -7.40 0.25 4.36
C PHE A 19 -8.39 -0.13 3.25
N ASN A 20 -9.36 -1.00 3.56
CA ASN A 20 -10.35 -1.45 2.58
C ASN A 20 -11.20 -0.28 2.05
N GLY A 21 -11.64 0.62 2.93
CA GLY A 21 -12.39 1.82 2.53
C GLY A 21 -11.60 2.73 1.60
N ALA A 22 -10.29 2.92 1.85
CA ALA A 22 -9.42 3.69 0.98
C ALA A 22 -9.21 3.01 -0.39
N VAL A 23 -9.08 1.68 -0.42
CA VAL A 23 -8.99 0.91 -1.67
C VAL A 23 -10.28 1.05 -2.50
N VAL A 24 -11.46 1.05 -1.88
CA VAL A 24 -12.73 1.29 -2.57
C VAL A 24 -12.75 2.69 -3.19
N ARG A 25 -12.41 3.74 -2.43
CA ARG A 25 -12.33 5.11 -2.96
C ARG A 25 -11.33 5.22 -4.11
N TYR A 26 -10.18 4.55 -4.02
CA TYR A 26 -9.20 4.50 -5.12
C TYR A 26 -9.83 3.88 -6.37
N ARG A 27 -10.53 2.74 -6.25
CA ARG A 27 -11.19 2.07 -7.38
C ARG A 27 -12.24 2.98 -8.03
N GLU A 28 -13.00 3.72 -7.23
CA GLU A 28 -13.96 4.71 -7.72
C GLU A 28 -13.26 5.84 -8.49
N GLU A 29 -12.19 6.43 -7.95
CA GLU A 29 -11.44 7.51 -8.59
C GLU A 29 -10.76 7.09 -9.91
N VAL A 30 -10.25 5.86 -10.01
CA VAL A 30 -9.66 5.37 -11.28
C VAL A 30 -10.72 5.03 -12.33
N SER A 31 -11.96 4.76 -11.91
CA SER A 31 -13.06 4.50 -12.84
C SER A 31 -13.60 5.76 -13.53
N LYS A 32 -13.31 6.96 -12.99
CA LYS A 32 -13.74 8.24 -13.55
C LYS A 32 -13.00 8.56 -14.87
N HIS A 33 -13.77 8.95 -15.88
CA HIS A 33 -13.23 9.35 -17.18
C HIS A 33 -12.40 10.66 -17.11
N ASP A 34 -12.77 11.57 -16.20
CA ASP A 34 -12.14 12.87 -15.98
C ASP A 34 -11.29 12.92 -14.69
N GLY A 35 -10.91 11.76 -14.15
CA GLY A 35 -10.12 11.68 -12.93
C GLY A 35 -8.72 12.30 -13.09
N THR A 36 -8.19 12.81 -11.99
CA THR A 36 -6.86 13.46 -11.94
C THR A 36 -5.85 12.61 -11.17
N ASP A 37 -4.56 12.91 -11.34
CA ASP A 37 -3.49 12.34 -10.51
C ASP A 37 -3.77 12.59 -9.02
N VAL A 38 -4.15 13.82 -8.67
CA VAL A 38 -4.46 14.20 -7.28
C VAL A 38 -5.67 13.41 -6.77
N GLY A 39 -6.71 13.27 -7.59
CA GLY A 39 -7.91 12.51 -7.25
C GLY A 39 -7.61 11.05 -6.93
N ALA A 40 -6.72 10.40 -7.70
CA ALA A 40 -6.27 9.04 -7.40
C ALA A 40 -5.25 8.97 -6.25
N LEU A 41 -4.40 10.00 -6.08
CA LEU A 41 -3.32 9.99 -5.10
C LEU A 41 -3.83 10.06 -3.66
N VAL A 42 -4.91 10.79 -3.41
CA VAL A 42 -5.52 10.91 -2.07
C VAL A 42 -5.90 9.53 -1.50
N PRO A 43 -6.78 8.75 -2.15
CA PRO A 43 -7.15 7.43 -1.62
C PRO A 43 -5.99 6.43 -1.66
N VAL A 44 -5.05 6.54 -2.60
CA VAL A 44 -3.81 5.74 -2.55
C VAL A 44 -3.05 6.05 -1.27
N THR A 45 -2.81 7.33 -0.98
CA THR A 45 -2.05 7.75 0.21
C THR A 45 -2.76 7.30 1.48
N GLU A 46 -4.09 7.45 1.56
CA GLU A 46 -4.90 6.91 2.66
C GLU A 46 -4.70 5.40 2.84
N ALA A 47 -4.76 4.63 1.75
CA ALA A 47 -4.53 3.19 1.79
C ALA A 47 -3.12 2.87 2.29
N LEU A 48 -2.09 3.60 1.85
CA LEU A 48 -0.72 3.40 2.35
C LEU A 48 -0.61 3.70 3.85
N TRP A 49 -1.28 4.75 4.34
CA TRP A 49 -1.31 5.06 5.77
C TRP A 49 -1.92 3.92 6.58
N TRP A 50 -3.09 3.44 6.18
CA TRP A 50 -3.74 2.33 6.88
C TRP A 50 -2.97 1.02 6.77
N ALA A 51 -2.37 0.72 5.62
CA ALA A 51 -1.53 -0.46 5.45
C ALA A 51 -0.32 -0.45 6.41
N ILE A 52 0.31 0.72 6.60
CA ILE A 52 1.41 0.86 7.55
C ILE A 52 0.95 0.76 9.00
N SER A 53 -0.23 1.28 9.33
CA SER A 53 -0.84 1.07 10.66
C SER A 53 -1.04 -0.42 10.95
N VAL A 54 -1.54 -1.20 9.99
CA VAL A 54 -1.70 -2.66 10.12
C VAL A 54 -0.34 -3.37 10.28
N ASP A 55 0.66 -3.05 9.44
CA ASP A 55 2.02 -3.64 9.54
C ASP A 55 2.69 -3.29 10.88
N GLU A 56 2.43 -2.10 11.43
CA GLU A 56 2.95 -1.70 12.74
C GLU A 56 2.28 -2.41 13.91
N GLU A 57 0.95 -2.59 13.89
CA GLU A 57 0.25 -3.37 14.91
C GLU A 57 0.71 -4.84 14.89
N TYR A 58 0.75 -5.49 13.72
CA TYR A 58 1.27 -6.85 13.62
C TYR A 58 2.73 -6.96 14.09
N ARG A 59 3.57 -5.96 13.81
CA ARG A 59 4.95 -5.95 14.31
C ARG A 59 5.02 -5.80 15.83
N LYS A 60 4.13 -5.01 16.45
CA LYS A 60 4.10 -4.85 17.92
C LYS A 60 3.69 -6.14 18.61
N GLU A 61 2.69 -6.81 18.06
CA GLU A 61 2.06 -7.99 18.68
C GLU A 61 2.89 -9.26 18.47
N TYR A 62 3.40 -9.47 17.25
CA TYR A 62 4.03 -10.72 16.84
C TYR A 62 5.54 -10.60 16.59
N ALA A 63 6.11 -9.41 16.81
CA ALA A 63 7.54 -9.12 16.78
C ALA A 63 8.28 -9.74 15.57
N ASP A 64 9.34 -10.51 15.82
CA ASP A 64 10.21 -11.07 14.79
C ASP A 64 9.54 -12.20 14.00
N TRP A 65 8.54 -12.88 14.57
CA TRP A 65 7.76 -13.86 13.82
C TRP A 65 6.99 -13.19 12.68
N TYR A 66 6.33 -12.06 12.92
CA TYR A 66 5.68 -11.30 11.84
C TYR A 66 6.67 -10.87 10.77
N LYS A 67 7.79 -10.26 11.15
CA LYS A 67 8.82 -9.80 10.20
C LYS A 67 9.31 -10.94 9.31
N SER A 68 9.67 -12.07 9.92
CA SER A 68 10.14 -13.25 9.19
C SER A 68 9.08 -13.77 8.21
N ARG A 69 7.79 -13.78 8.59
CA ARG A 69 6.72 -14.23 7.70
C ARG A 69 6.48 -13.26 6.56
N ARG A 70 6.47 -11.95 6.85
CA ARG A 70 6.30 -10.89 5.85
C ARG A 70 7.41 -10.93 4.81
N ASP A 71 8.66 -11.03 5.25
CA ASP A 71 9.82 -10.94 4.36
C ASP A 71 9.97 -12.19 3.47
N GLN A 72 9.43 -13.34 3.90
CA GLN A 72 9.38 -14.58 3.11
C GLN A 72 8.15 -14.68 2.19
N ASP A 73 7.10 -13.89 2.43
CA ASP A 73 5.89 -13.89 1.61
C ASP A 73 6.04 -12.93 0.41
N ARG A 74 5.67 -13.40 -0.78
CA ARG A 74 5.79 -12.65 -2.03
C ARG A 74 5.06 -11.31 -1.99
N ASP A 75 3.86 -11.28 -1.39
CA ASP A 75 3.08 -10.05 -1.30
C ASP A 75 3.43 -9.29 0.00
N GLY A 76 3.75 -10.02 1.08
CA GLY A 76 4.19 -9.44 2.36
C GLY A 76 5.42 -8.55 2.23
N ARG A 77 6.44 -8.98 1.48
CA ARG A 77 7.67 -8.19 1.29
C ARG A 77 7.40 -6.83 0.62
N LEU A 78 6.31 -6.69 -0.13
CA LEU A 78 5.93 -5.41 -0.76
C LEU A 78 5.64 -4.32 0.26
N MET A 79 5.31 -4.67 1.51
CA MET A 79 5.12 -3.71 2.60
C MET A 79 6.34 -2.80 2.82
N LEU A 80 7.55 -3.28 2.51
CA LEU A 80 8.76 -2.48 2.56
C LEU A 80 8.73 -1.35 1.51
N GLY A 81 8.36 -1.66 0.27
CA GLY A 81 8.18 -0.67 -0.79
C GLY A 81 6.99 0.26 -0.55
N VAL A 82 5.89 -0.25 0.02
CA VAL A 82 4.73 0.53 0.45
C VAL A 82 5.12 1.55 1.52
N ARG A 83 5.94 1.16 2.49
CA ARG A 83 6.48 2.08 3.52
C ARG A 83 7.31 3.19 2.91
N TYR A 84 8.17 2.85 1.95
CA TYR A 84 8.95 3.83 1.19
C TYR A 84 8.04 4.84 0.47
N ALA A 85 7.06 4.36 -0.29
CA ALA A 85 6.10 5.21 -1.01
C ALA A 85 5.31 6.13 -0.05
N ARG A 86 4.80 5.56 1.05
CA ARG A 86 4.08 6.31 2.10
C ARG A 86 4.95 7.44 2.62
N ASN A 87 6.22 7.18 2.93
CA ASN A 87 7.11 8.19 3.48
C ASN A 87 7.32 9.37 2.52
N ARG A 88 7.44 9.11 1.22
CA ARG A 88 7.54 10.16 0.19
C ARG A 88 6.25 10.97 0.08
N CYS A 89 5.10 10.31 0.06
CA CYS A 89 3.80 11.00 0.07
C CYS A 89 3.62 11.85 1.34
N GLY A 90 3.92 11.30 2.53
CA GLY A 90 3.64 11.93 3.81
C GLY A 90 4.62 13.02 4.22
N HIS A 91 5.93 12.81 4.06
CA HIS A 91 6.94 13.77 4.51
C HIS A 91 7.22 14.85 3.46
N GLN A 92 7.22 14.48 2.18
CA GLN A 92 7.65 15.37 1.10
C GLN A 92 6.50 15.83 0.20
N ARG A 93 5.27 15.38 0.48
CA ARG A 93 4.09 15.65 -0.34
C ARG A 93 4.31 15.22 -1.80
N ALA A 94 5.10 14.17 -2.00
CA ALA A 94 5.44 13.69 -3.32
C ALA A 94 4.23 13.08 -4.01
N ILE A 95 3.98 13.48 -5.25
CA ILE A 95 3.03 12.79 -6.13
C ILE A 95 3.70 11.50 -6.59
N ALA A 96 3.37 10.38 -5.94
CA ALA A 96 4.06 9.09 -6.14
C ALA A 96 3.47 8.20 -7.25
N ILE A 97 2.45 8.68 -7.95
CA ILE A 97 1.75 7.95 -9.00
C ILE A 97 1.72 8.75 -10.30
N ASN A 98 1.52 8.05 -11.41
CA ASN A 98 1.13 8.60 -12.70
C ASN A 98 -0.23 8.00 -13.08
N ARG A 99 -1.19 8.82 -13.46
CA ARG A 99 -2.42 8.40 -14.16
C ARG A 99 -2.20 8.49 -15.65
N HIS A 100 -2.47 7.40 -16.34
CA HIS A 100 -2.44 7.36 -17.79
C HIS A 100 -3.85 7.60 -18.34
N ASN A 101 -4.08 8.79 -18.88
CA ASN A 101 -5.33 9.10 -19.57
C ASN A 101 -5.26 8.57 -21.01
N GLY A 102 -5.98 7.49 -21.30
CA GLY A 102 -6.13 6.93 -22.65
C GLY A 102 -5.75 5.46 -22.80
N MET A 103 -5.92 4.95 -24.03
CA MET A 103 -5.61 3.58 -24.43
C MET A 103 -4.09 3.43 -24.63
N ALA A 104 -3.40 2.69 -23.77
CA ALA A 104 -1.99 2.37 -23.94
C ALA A 104 -1.81 1.41 -25.14
N TRP A 105 -1.03 1.80 -26.15
CA TRP A 105 -0.75 1.01 -27.36
C TRP A 105 0.71 0.51 -27.34
N PRO A 106 1.01 -0.77 -27.65
CA PRO A 106 0.08 -1.85 -28.03
C PRO A 106 -0.72 -2.36 -26.84
N ALA A 107 -2.02 -2.47 -27.04
CA ALA A 107 -2.97 -2.96 -26.05
C ALA A 107 -2.69 -4.44 -25.74
N HIS A 108 -1.90 -4.70 -24.69
CA HIS A 108 -1.83 -6.00 -24.08
C HIS A 108 -3.13 -6.18 -23.28
N TRP A 109 -4.03 -6.96 -23.85
CA TRP A 109 -5.32 -7.28 -23.24
C TRP A 109 -5.12 -8.13 -21.97
N PRO A 110 -5.83 -7.85 -20.86
CA PRO A 110 -6.82 -6.79 -20.69
C PRO A 110 -6.13 -5.48 -20.29
N SER A 111 -6.05 -4.54 -21.23
CA SER A 111 -5.57 -3.20 -20.95
C SER A 111 -6.60 -2.50 -20.09
N ARG A 112 -6.24 -2.25 -18.83
CA ARG A 112 -7.10 -1.56 -17.86
C ARG A 112 -7.20 -0.10 -18.25
N TRP A 113 -8.38 0.32 -18.68
CA TRP A 113 -8.72 1.74 -18.88
C TRP A 113 -8.45 2.50 -17.57
N GLY A 114 -7.73 3.63 -17.63
CA GLY A 114 -7.42 4.44 -16.43
C GLY A 114 -6.28 3.88 -15.56
N ALA A 115 -5.24 3.30 -16.17
CA ALA A 115 -4.11 2.72 -15.45
C ALA A 115 -3.39 3.78 -14.58
N VAL A 116 -3.35 3.55 -13.27
CA VAL A 116 -2.54 4.30 -12.33
C VAL A 116 -1.32 3.47 -11.97
N THR A 117 -0.14 4.03 -12.20
CA THR A 117 1.14 3.37 -11.96
C THR A 117 1.96 4.12 -10.93
N TRP A 118 2.81 3.41 -10.20
CA TRP A 118 3.85 4.04 -9.39
C TRP A 118 4.83 4.80 -10.27
N LYS A 119 5.28 5.98 -9.83
CA LYS A 119 6.38 6.67 -10.52
C LYS A 119 7.65 5.84 -10.48
N GLN A 120 8.46 5.93 -11.53
CA GLN A 120 9.77 5.29 -11.54
C GLN A 120 10.74 5.97 -10.57
N GLU A 121 10.64 7.30 -10.47
CA GLU A 121 11.47 8.10 -9.61
C GLU A 121 10.61 8.88 -8.61
N LEU A 122 10.98 8.77 -7.34
CA LEU A 122 10.47 9.59 -6.25
C LEU A 122 11.60 10.50 -5.76
N PRO A 123 11.30 11.67 -5.18
CA PRO A 123 12.32 12.52 -4.59
C PRO A 123 13.17 11.74 -3.57
N PRO A 124 14.47 12.07 -3.45
CA PRO A 124 15.32 11.49 -2.40
C PRO A 124 14.77 11.86 -1.03
N ALA A 125 14.96 11.03 0.01
CA ALA A 125 14.51 11.39 1.35
C ALA A 125 15.19 12.66 1.87
N ASP A 126 14.45 13.47 2.64
CA ASP A 126 15.04 14.54 3.44
C ASP A 126 15.93 13.99 4.57
N ASN A 127 15.64 12.76 5.02
CA ASN A 127 16.42 12.05 6.04
C ASN A 127 16.84 10.66 5.51
N PRO A 128 18.15 10.33 5.48
CA PRO A 128 18.65 9.03 5.01
C PRO A 128 18.01 7.81 5.66
N ASN A 129 17.57 7.92 6.92
CA ASN A 129 16.88 6.83 7.63
C ASN A 129 15.50 6.50 7.04
N GLN A 130 14.97 7.34 6.14
CA GLN A 130 13.71 7.14 5.42
C GLN A 130 13.92 6.53 4.02
N GLU A 131 15.11 6.02 3.70
CA GLU A 131 15.38 5.26 2.48
C GLU A 131 15.08 3.76 2.62
N HIS A 132 14.69 3.30 3.81
CA HIS A 132 14.32 1.90 4.02
C HIS A 132 13.17 1.47 3.10
N GLY A 133 13.37 0.34 2.41
CA GLY A 133 12.40 -0.20 1.43
C GLY A 133 12.53 0.40 0.02
N LYS A 134 13.49 1.29 -0.24
CA LYS A 134 13.76 1.85 -1.57
C LYS A 134 14.00 0.76 -2.61
N ASP A 135 14.85 -0.21 -2.31
CA ASP A 135 15.20 -1.26 -3.27
C ASP A 135 13.97 -2.11 -3.63
N VAL A 136 13.14 -2.42 -2.63
CA VAL A 136 11.86 -3.12 -2.85
C VAL A 136 10.90 -2.27 -3.68
N TYR A 137 10.83 -0.96 -3.42
CA TYR A 137 10.02 -0.06 -4.25
C TYR A 137 10.49 -0.08 -5.70
N TRP A 138 11.80 0.07 -5.94
CA TRP A 138 12.38 0.07 -7.28
C TRP A 138 12.19 -1.27 -8.00
N GLU A 139 12.46 -2.38 -7.32
CA GLU A 139 12.38 -3.70 -7.91
C GLU A 139 10.93 -4.15 -8.13
N HIS A 140 9.99 -3.71 -7.28
CA HIS A 140 8.66 -4.31 -7.22
C HIS A 140 7.46 -3.40 -7.42
N LEU A 141 7.59 -2.08 -7.24
CA LEU A 141 6.48 -1.14 -7.34
C LEU A 141 6.67 -0.18 -8.51
N ALA A 142 7.85 0.43 -8.66
CA ALA A 142 8.16 1.44 -9.66
C ALA A 142 7.68 1.04 -11.07
N GLY A 143 6.89 1.90 -11.71
CA GLY A 143 6.32 1.68 -13.03
C GLY A 143 5.18 0.65 -13.10
N ARG A 144 4.83 -0.02 -12.00
CA ARG A 144 3.76 -1.03 -11.95
C ARG A 144 2.44 -0.44 -11.51
N ASP A 145 1.37 -1.17 -11.83
CA ASP A 145 0.00 -0.85 -11.46
C ASP A 145 -0.18 -0.75 -9.93
N VAL A 146 -0.72 0.38 -9.47
CA VAL A 146 -0.98 0.63 -8.05
C VAL A 146 -2.06 -0.31 -7.51
N GLY A 147 -3.10 -0.60 -8.31
CA GLY A 147 -4.18 -1.51 -7.93
C GLY A 147 -3.69 -2.92 -7.60
N ASN A 148 -2.76 -3.46 -8.40
CA ASN A 148 -2.12 -4.75 -8.14
C ASN A 148 -1.32 -4.74 -6.84
N THR A 149 -0.68 -3.63 -6.49
CA THR A 149 0.02 -3.48 -5.21
C THR A 149 -0.97 -3.52 -4.05
N LEU A 150 -2.07 -2.77 -4.14
CA LEU A 150 -3.10 -2.75 -3.11
C LEU A 150 -3.77 -4.12 -2.90
N VAL A 151 -4.05 -4.84 -3.99
CA VAL A 151 -4.56 -6.22 -3.93
C VAL A 151 -3.54 -7.17 -3.29
N ALA A 152 -2.25 -7.02 -3.59
CA ALA A 152 -1.21 -7.83 -2.96
C ALA A 152 -1.13 -7.57 -1.45
N VAL A 153 -1.23 -6.31 -1.01
CA VAL A 153 -1.29 -5.94 0.41
C VAL A 153 -2.53 -6.53 1.10
N GLU A 154 -3.71 -6.43 0.46
CA GLU A 154 -4.96 -7.04 0.95
C GLU A 154 -4.80 -8.56 1.14
N ASN A 155 -4.25 -9.24 0.13
CA ASN A 155 -3.98 -10.67 0.15
C ASN A 155 -2.99 -11.06 1.27
N TRP A 156 -1.95 -10.25 1.49
CA TRP A 156 -1.01 -10.45 2.59
C TRP A 156 -1.71 -10.37 3.94
N PHE A 157 -2.49 -9.31 4.19
CA PHE A 157 -3.23 -9.15 5.45
C PHE A 157 -4.21 -10.29 5.69
N ALA A 158 -4.95 -10.72 4.66
CA ALA A 158 -5.86 -11.85 4.77
C ALA A 158 -5.12 -13.16 5.10
N ARG A 159 -3.95 -13.41 4.49
CA ARG A 159 -3.13 -14.60 4.78
C ARG A 159 -2.55 -14.56 6.19
N PHE A 160 -1.99 -13.43 6.61
CA PHE A 160 -1.40 -13.31 7.94
C PHE A 160 -2.47 -13.39 9.02
N GLY A 161 -3.62 -12.71 8.84
CA GLY A 161 -4.77 -12.79 9.75
C GLY A 161 -5.25 -14.22 9.98
N LYS A 162 -5.36 -15.03 8.90
CA LYS A 162 -5.70 -16.46 9.03
C LYS A 162 -4.68 -17.29 9.80
N ARG A 163 -3.41 -16.90 9.82
CA ARG A 163 -2.34 -17.62 10.52
C ARG A 163 -2.35 -17.35 12.02
N VAL A 164 -2.82 -16.18 12.43
CA VAL A 164 -2.87 -15.80 13.85
C VAL A 164 -4.17 -16.22 14.52
N ALA A 165 -5.24 -16.41 13.74
CA ALA A 165 -6.51 -16.95 14.23
C ALA A 165 -6.57 -18.49 14.31
N ALA A 166 -5.50 -19.20 13.91
CA ALA A 166 -5.43 -20.67 13.85
C ALA A 166 -4.53 -21.22 14.95
#